data_AF-A0AA92JUF0-F1
#
_entry.id   AF-A0AA92JUF0-F1
#
_cell.length_a   1.000
_cell.length_b   1.000
_cell.length_c   1.000
_cell.angle_alpha   90.00
_cell.angle_beta   90.00
_cell.angle_gamma   90.00
#
_symmetry.space_group_name_H-M   'P 1'
#
loop_
_entity.id
_entity.type
_entity.pdbx_description
1 polymer ?
#
loop_
_entity_poly.entity_id
_entity_poly.type
_entity_poly.pdbx_seq_one_letter_code
_entity_poly.pdbx_strand_id
1 'polypeptide(L)'
;MARRWWSGALGVSACALLLACSPRYDWRTVQSAEGGYSVDYPGKPTAEARPVIIAGQRLPMTMQAASIDGTLFAVGVVELPADDPIWRQNAVAVLRAGLAANLRGHVATRDIAVKSAAQPPVSLPAVELVAQGTGGDDPAPRRLTARIVAAGRHAYQAVVLESGEAARDTRQQEQVDQFLASFHPY
;
A
#
# COMPACT_ATOMS: atom_id res chain seq x y z
N MET A 1 -31.24 58.14 47.68
CA MET A 1 -31.40 57.64 46.30
C MET A 1 -30.40 58.36 45.40
N ALA A 2 -29.33 57.69 44.96
CA ALA A 2 -28.45 58.15 43.88
C ALA A 2 -27.76 56.94 43.23
N ARG A 3 -27.87 56.84 41.90
CA ARG A 3 -27.29 55.81 41.01
C ARG A 3 -25.87 56.20 40.58
N ARG A 4 -24.99 55.20 40.34
CA ARG A 4 -23.90 55.09 39.31
C ARG A 4 -22.82 54.13 39.82
N TRP A 5 -22.06 53.36 39.04
CA TRP A 5 -22.13 52.69 37.73
C TRP A 5 -20.70 52.11 37.53
N TRP A 6 -20.59 50.86 37.02
CA TRP A 6 -19.39 50.24 36.41
C TRP A 6 -18.15 50.00 37.31
N SER A 7 -17.37 48.93 37.16
CA SER A 7 -16.97 48.23 35.93
C SER A 7 -16.78 46.74 36.17
N GLY A 8 -17.31 45.92 35.25
CA GLY A 8 -16.96 44.52 35.15
C GLY A 8 -15.56 44.35 34.59
N ALA A 9 -14.80 43.42 35.15
CA ALA A 9 -13.64 42.85 34.50
C ALA A 9 -14.06 41.50 33.91
N LEU A 10 -14.42 41.50 32.62
CA LEU A 10 -14.46 40.29 31.81
C LEU A 10 -13.03 39.77 31.70
N GLY A 11 -12.72 38.68 32.40
CA GLY A 11 -11.51 37.90 32.15
C GLY A 11 -11.65 37.23 30.78
N VAL A 12 -10.86 37.74 29.82
CA VAL A 12 -10.75 37.20 28.46
C VAL A 12 -10.24 35.76 28.56
N SER A 13 -11.13 34.81 28.35
CA SER A 13 -10.79 33.39 28.21
C SER A 13 -10.14 33.20 26.84
N ALA A 14 -8.80 33.09 26.84
CA ALA A 14 -8.02 32.78 25.65
C ALA A 14 -8.31 31.34 25.22
N CYS A 15 -9.27 31.16 24.31
CA CYS A 15 -9.46 29.91 23.59
C CYS A 15 -8.25 29.72 22.66
N ALA A 16 -7.26 28.96 23.13
CA ALA A 16 -6.26 28.37 22.27
C ALA A 16 -6.97 27.45 21.28
N LEU A 17 -7.20 27.97 20.06
CA LEU A 17 -7.64 27.19 18.92
C LEU A 17 -6.55 26.16 18.63
N LEU A 18 -6.72 24.95 19.16
CA LEU A 18 -5.99 23.78 18.71
C LEU A 18 -6.36 23.60 17.23
N LEU A 19 -5.56 24.19 16.34
CA LEU A 19 -5.44 23.77 14.96
C LEU A 19 -4.89 22.35 15.00
N ALA A 20 -5.75 21.38 15.30
CA ALA A 20 -5.48 19.99 15.06
C ALA A 20 -5.47 19.82 13.55
N CYS A 21 -4.32 20.09 12.93
CA CYS A 21 -4.05 19.68 11.57
C CYS A 21 -4.35 18.19 11.51
N SER A 22 -5.41 17.80 10.79
CA SER A 22 -5.65 16.38 10.51
C SER A 22 -4.40 15.85 9.82
N PRO A 23 -3.85 14.71 10.25
CA PRO A 23 -2.71 14.09 9.58
C PRO A 23 -3.02 13.94 8.10
N ARG A 24 -2.06 14.29 7.24
CA ARG A 24 -2.20 14.16 5.79
C ARG A 24 -2.59 12.72 5.42
N TYR A 25 -1.98 11.75 6.11
CA TYR A 25 -2.23 10.32 6.00
C TYR A 25 -3.15 9.84 7.13
N ASP A 26 -4.30 9.27 6.78
CA ASP A 26 -5.26 8.70 7.73
C ASP A 26 -5.07 7.17 7.78
N TRP A 27 -3.96 6.78 8.41
CA TRP A 27 -3.52 5.40 8.52
C TRP A 27 -4.56 4.55 9.27
N ARG A 28 -5.03 3.51 8.61
CA ARG A 28 -6.03 2.59 9.13
C ARG A 28 -5.68 1.16 8.76
N THR A 29 -5.76 0.27 9.74
CA THR A 29 -5.61 -1.16 9.49
C THR A 29 -6.84 -1.71 8.78
N VAL A 30 -6.61 -2.38 7.66
CA VAL A 30 -7.61 -3.12 6.92
C VAL A 30 -7.30 -4.60 7.04
N GLN A 31 -8.28 -5.37 7.49
CA GLN A 31 -8.24 -6.83 7.49
C GLN A 31 -9.15 -7.32 6.36
N SER A 32 -8.56 -7.93 5.35
CA SER A 32 -9.29 -8.52 4.23
C SER A 32 -9.49 -10.00 4.50
N ALA A 33 -10.68 -10.37 4.99
CA ALA A 33 -11.03 -11.78 5.20
C ALA A 33 -11.08 -12.54 3.87
N GLU A 34 -11.67 -11.93 2.84
CA GLU A 34 -11.75 -12.48 1.48
C GLU A 34 -10.36 -12.59 0.84
N GLY A 35 -9.52 -11.56 1.02
CA GLY A 35 -8.18 -11.54 0.45
C GLY A 35 -7.12 -12.27 1.27
N GLY A 36 -7.40 -12.68 2.51
CA GLY A 36 -6.42 -13.38 3.34
C GLY A 36 -5.24 -12.52 3.82
N TYR A 37 -5.43 -11.24 4.15
CA TYR A 37 -4.32 -10.40 4.65
C TYR A 37 -4.77 -9.28 5.60
N SER A 38 -3.82 -8.69 6.32
CA SER A 38 -3.94 -7.37 6.94
C SER A 38 -2.88 -6.40 6.42
N VAL A 39 -3.21 -5.11 6.33
CA VAL A 39 -2.28 -4.03 5.96
C VAL A 39 -2.82 -2.68 6.44
N ASP A 40 -1.93 -1.72 6.71
CA ASP A 40 -2.33 -0.35 6.97
C ASP A 40 -2.41 0.44 5.67
N TYR A 41 -3.58 1.03 5.37
CA TYR A 41 -3.75 1.96 4.26
C TYR A 41 -3.73 3.42 4.76
N PRO A 42 -3.19 4.36 3.98
CA PRO A 42 -3.12 5.78 4.35
C PRO A 42 -4.43 6.56 4.20
N GLY A 43 -5.52 5.84 3.92
CA GLY A 43 -6.85 6.36 3.67
C GLY A 43 -7.81 5.20 3.39
N LYS A 44 -9.06 5.49 3.05
CA LYS A 44 -10.03 4.44 2.71
C LYS A 44 -9.70 3.83 1.34
N PRO A 45 -9.36 2.54 1.24
CA PRO A 45 -9.10 1.92 -0.06
C PRO A 45 -10.40 1.71 -0.84
N THR A 46 -10.26 1.70 -2.16
CA THR A 46 -11.26 1.21 -3.11
C THR A 46 -10.84 -0.15 -3.63
N ALA A 47 -11.79 -0.95 -4.12
CA ALA A 47 -11.51 -2.28 -4.65
C ALA A 47 -11.94 -2.39 -6.12
N GLU A 48 -11.11 -3.03 -6.93
CA GLU A 48 -11.42 -3.38 -8.32
C GLU A 48 -10.89 -4.78 -8.64
N ALA A 49 -11.68 -5.59 -9.33
CA ALA A 49 -11.24 -6.90 -9.80
C ALA A 49 -10.86 -6.85 -11.29
N ARG A 50 -9.66 -7.34 -11.62
CA ARG A 50 -9.18 -7.51 -13.00
C ARG A 50 -8.58 -8.90 -13.14
N PRO A 51 -8.72 -9.58 -14.29
CA PRO A 51 -8.16 -10.92 -14.44
C PRO A 51 -6.66 -10.87 -14.75
N VAL A 52 -5.93 -11.87 -14.25
CA VAL A 52 -4.53 -12.18 -14.61
C VAL A 52 -4.44 -13.58 -15.19
N ILE A 53 -3.50 -13.83 -16.10
CA ILE A 53 -3.25 -15.15 -16.66
C ILE A 53 -2.10 -15.82 -15.91
N ILE A 54 -2.39 -16.86 -15.13
CA ILE A 54 -1.38 -17.66 -14.41
C ILE A 54 -1.44 -19.10 -14.91
N ALA A 55 -0.31 -19.63 -15.37
CA ALA A 55 -0.23 -20.97 -15.97
C ALA A 55 -1.31 -21.23 -17.05
N GLY A 56 -1.59 -20.21 -17.87
CA GLY A 56 -2.60 -20.28 -18.93
C GLY A 56 -4.07 -20.15 -18.47
N GLN A 57 -4.32 -20.06 -17.16
CA GLN A 57 -5.66 -19.86 -16.62
C GLN A 57 -5.94 -18.40 -16.29
N ARG A 58 -7.15 -17.94 -16.63
CA ARG A 58 -7.64 -16.60 -16.31
C ARG A 58 -8.21 -16.59 -14.89
N LEU A 59 -7.45 -16.06 -13.94
CA LEU A 59 -7.82 -15.97 -12.53
C LEU A 59 -8.21 -14.54 -12.17
N PRO A 60 -9.26 -14.31 -11.37
CA PRO A 60 -9.58 -12.98 -10.88
C PRO A 60 -8.49 -12.49 -9.92
N MET A 61 -8.08 -11.24 -10.11
CA MET A 61 -7.19 -10.52 -9.19
C MET A 61 -7.95 -9.34 -8.60
N THR A 62 -8.13 -9.32 -7.29
CA THR A 62 -8.75 -8.20 -6.58
C THR A 62 -7.66 -7.24 -6.13
N MET A 63 -7.75 -5.99 -6.57
CA MET A 63 -6.86 -4.90 -6.21
C MET A 63 -7.58 -3.99 -5.22
N GLN A 64 -7.05 -3.87 -4.00
CA GLN A 64 -7.43 -2.80 -3.08
C GLN A 64 -6.38 -1.69 -3.14
N ALA A 65 -6.82 -0.43 -3.24
CA ALA A 65 -5.92 0.70 -3.42
C ALA A 65 -6.41 1.99 -2.77
N ALA A 66 -5.47 2.75 -2.20
CA ALA A 66 -5.66 4.13 -1.74
C ALA A 66 -4.58 5.02 -2.39
N SER A 67 -5.00 6.17 -2.92
CA SER A 67 -4.11 7.15 -3.52
C SER A 67 -4.09 8.43 -2.70
N ILE A 68 -2.90 8.94 -2.43
CA ILE A 68 -2.70 10.19 -1.72
C ILE A 68 -1.47 10.89 -2.30
N ASP A 69 -1.64 12.14 -2.72
CA ASP A 69 -0.54 13.04 -3.09
C ASP A 69 0.44 12.51 -4.14
N GLY A 70 -0.08 11.85 -5.18
CA GLY A 70 0.74 11.29 -6.26
C GLY A 70 1.37 9.93 -5.91
N THR A 71 1.02 9.36 -4.75
CA THR A 71 1.43 8.02 -4.34
C THR A 71 0.21 7.10 -4.26
N LEU A 72 0.28 5.97 -4.96
CA LEU A 72 -0.69 4.88 -4.92
C LEU A 72 -0.16 3.78 -4.01
N PHE A 73 -0.97 3.33 -3.06
CA PHE A 73 -0.70 2.19 -2.18
C PHE A 73 -1.73 1.11 -2.49
N ALA A 74 -1.29 -0.08 -2.87
CA ALA A 74 -2.18 -1.12 -3.34
C ALA A 74 -1.78 -2.53 -2.88
N VAL A 75 -2.76 -3.35 -2.52
CA VAL A 75 -2.60 -4.80 -2.38
C VAL A 75 -3.45 -5.49 -3.43
N GLY A 76 -2.80 -6.31 -4.23
CA GLY A 76 -3.43 -7.22 -5.17
C GLY A 76 -3.39 -8.64 -4.66
N VAL A 77 -4.51 -9.36 -4.74
CA VAL A 77 -4.61 -10.77 -4.35
C VAL A 77 -5.20 -11.60 -5.47
N VAL A 78 -4.64 -12.79 -5.68
CA VAL A 78 -5.17 -13.84 -6.54
C VAL A 78 -5.32 -15.10 -5.73
N GLU A 79 -6.50 -15.71 -5.77
CA GLU A 79 -6.69 -17.06 -5.28
C GLU A 79 -6.27 -18.08 -6.36
N LEU A 80 -5.38 -18.98 -5.97
CA LEU A 80 -4.84 -20.05 -6.78
C LEU A 80 -5.75 -21.29 -6.72
N PRO A 81 -5.86 -22.06 -7.81
CA PRO A 81 -6.72 -23.25 -7.85
C PRO A 81 -6.37 -24.34 -6.84
N ALA A 82 -5.10 -24.40 -6.40
CA ALA A 82 -4.60 -25.40 -5.47
C ALA A 82 -3.50 -24.82 -4.56
N ASP A 83 -3.38 -25.39 -3.36
CA ASP A 83 -2.25 -25.15 -2.46
C ASP A 83 -1.05 -25.97 -2.94
N ASP A 84 -0.43 -25.50 -4.02
CA ASP A 84 0.62 -26.21 -4.73
C ASP A 84 1.83 -25.30 -4.98
N PRO A 85 3.07 -25.79 -4.74
CA PRO A 85 4.28 -24.99 -4.94
C PRO A 85 4.47 -24.47 -6.37
N ILE A 86 4.09 -25.23 -7.40
CA ILE A 86 4.23 -24.83 -8.80
C ILE A 86 3.26 -23.70 -9.12
N TRP A 87 2.02 -23.77 -8.63
CA TRP A 87 1.06 -22.66 -8.73
C TRP A 87 1.60 -21.38 -8.09
N ARG A 88 2.16 -21.48 -6.87
CA ARG A 88 2.76 -20.33 -6.18
C ARG A 88 3.94 -19.73 -6.95
N GLN A 89 4.84 -20.57 -7.45
CA GLN A 89 6.01 -20.13 -8.23
C GLN A 89 5.58 -19.43 -9.52
N ASN A 90 4.63 -20.00 -10.26
CA ASN A 90 4.09 -19.40 -11.47
C ASN A 90 3.40 -18.06 -11.17
N ALA A 91 2.64 -17.98 -10.08
CA ALA A 91 1.99 -16.73 -9.69
C ALA A 91 3.00 -15.63 -9.37
N VAL A 92 4.02 -15.91 -8.55
CA VAL A 92 5.09 -14.95 -8.24
C VAL A 92 5.80 -14.49 -9.51
N ALA A 93 6.12 -15.42 -10.43
CA ALA A 93 6.78 -15.09 -11.68
C ALA A 93 5.93 -14.19 -12.58
N VAL A 94 4.64 -14.52 -12.75
CA VAL A 94 3.69 -13.75 -13.57
C VAL A 94 3.46 -12.36 -13.00
N LEU A 95 3.21 -12.25 -11.69
CA LEU A 95 2.96 -10.95 -11.04
C LEU A 95 4.19 -10.04 -11.15
N ARG A 96 5.39 -10.59 -10.92
CA ARG A 96 6.65 -9.87 -11.08
C ARG A 96 6.85 -9.37 -12.51
N ALA A 97 6.61 -10.24 -13.49
CA ALA A 97 6.74 -9.88 -14.91
C ALA A 97 5.72 -8.81 -15.31
N GLY A 98 4.47 -8.91 -14.82
CA GLY A 98 3.43 -7.93 -15.08
C GLY A 98 3.77 -6.54 -14.55
N LEU A 99 4.30 -6.45 -13.33
CA LEU A 99 4.76 -5.16 -12.77
C LEU A 99 5.93 -4.59 -13.57
N ALA A 100 6.93 -5.41 -13.90
CA ALA A 100 8.09 -4.97 -14.67
C ALA A 100 7.73 -4.49 -16.09
N ALA A 101 6.76 -5.14 -16.76
CA ALA A 101 6.36 -4.81 -18.13
C ALA A 101 5.69 -3.43 -18.27
N ASN A 102 5.13 -2.88 -17.18
CA ASN A 102 4.46 -1.58 -17.19
C ASN A 102 5.42 -0.40 -16.94
N LEU A 103 6.72 -0.66 -16.76
CA LEU A 103 7.70 0.35 -16.35
C LEU A 103 8.78 0.51 -17.41
N ARG A 104 8.99 1.74 -17.87
CA ARG A 104 10.11 2.09 -18.76
C ARG A 104 11.25 2.64 -17.89
N GLY A 105 12.19 1.78 -17.52
CA GLY A 105 13.32 2.19 -16.66
C GLY A 105 14.15 1.06 -16.10
N HIS A 106 14.89 1.36 -15.03
CA HIS A 106 15.70 0.38 -14.32
C HIS A 106 14.82 -0.40 -13.34
N VAL A 107 14.94 -1.72 -13.37
CA VAL A 107 14.24 -2.65 -12.47
C VAL A 107 15.28 -3.48 -11.74
N ALA A 108 15.22 -3.46 -10.41
CA ALA A 108 16.03 -4.28 -9.53
C ALA A 108 15.12 -5.21 -8.72
N THR A 109 15.57 -6.44 -8.50
CA THR A 109 14.84 -7.44 -7.71
C THR A 109 15.74 -8.03 -6.66
N ARG A 110 15.20 -8.30 -5.47
CA ARG A 110 15.90 -8.99 -4.38
C ARG A 110 14.98 -9.96 -3.66
N ASP A 111 15.55 -11.06 -3.17
CA ASP A 111 14.83 -11.98 -2.30
C ASP A 111 14.76 -11.42 -0.88
N ILE A 112 13.58 -11.51 -0.28
CA ILE A 112 13.28 -11.04 1.08
C ILE A 112 12.39 -12.05 1.81
N ALA A 113 12.06 -11.75 3.07
CA ALA A 113 11.02 -12.45 3.81
C ALA A 113 9.94 -11.47 4.28
N VAL A 114 8.67 -11.87 4.16
CA VAL A 114 7.51 -11.17 4.72
C VAL A 114 6.96 -12.00 5.88
N LYS A 115 6.46 -11.34 6.93
CA LYS A 115 5.86 -12.02 8.09
C LYS A 115 4.38 -12.23 7.85
N SER A 116 3.90 -13.47 8.03
CA SER A 116 2.48 -13.76 8.07
C SER A 116 1.81 -13.16 9.32
N ALA A 117 0.49 -13.06 9.32
CA ALA A 117 -0.28 -12.69 10.51
C ALA A 117 -0.66 -13.88 11.41
N ALA A 118 -0.19 -15.09 11.11
CA ALA A 118 -0.28 -16.24 12.01
C ALA A 118 0.38 -15.95 13.38
N GLN A 119 -0.06 -16.67 14.42
CA GLN A 119 0.51 -16.57 15.77
C GLN A 119 1.06 -17.94 16.22
N PRO A 120 2.39 -18.12 16.33
CA PRO A 120 3.45 -17.13 16.08
C PRO A 120 3.65 -16.79 14.58
N PRO A 121 4.21 -15.61 14.24
CA PRO A 121 4.45 -15.21 12.85
C PRO A 121 5.40 -16.14 12.10
N VAL A 122 5.00 -16.56 10.90
CA VAL A 122 5.80 -17.36 9.97
C VAL A 122 6.53 -16.44 8.99
N SER A 123 7.82 -16.70 8.75
CA SER A 123 8.57 -16.05 7.66
C SER A 123 8.23 -16.70 6.33
N LEU A 124 7.70 -15.93 5.39
CA LEU A 124 7.36 -16.37 4.04
C LEU A 124 8.38 -15.83 3.04
N PRO A 125 8.89 -16.65 2.11
CA PRO A 125 9.78 -16.18 1.04
C PRO A 125 9.01 -15.24 0.12
N ALA A 126 9.63 -14.11 -0.21
CA ALA A 126 9.03 -13.09 -1.05
C ALA A 126 10.10 -12.44 -1.95
N VAL A 127 9.65 -11.77 -3.00
CA VAL A 127 10.51 -10.99 -3.89
C VAL A 127 10.15 -9.53 -3.74
N GLU A 128 11.14 -8.69 -3.47
CA GLU A 128 10.99 -7.25 -3.60
C GLU A 128 11.46 -6.79 -4.98
N LEU A 129 10.64 -5.98 -5.63
CA LEU A 129 10.94 -5.33 -6.90
C LEU A 129 10.95 -3.83 -6.68
N VAL A 130 12.06 -3.18 -7.01
CA VAL A 130 12.19 -1.72 -7.03
C VAL A 130 12.44 -1.29 -8.45
N ALA A 131 11.67 -0.34 -8.93
CA ALA A 131 11.80 0.17 -10.28
C ALA A 131 11.71 1.70 -10.30
N GLN A 132 12.53 2.30 -11.14
CA GLN A 132 12.63 3.75 -11.32
C GLN A 132 12.68 4.08 -12.80
N GLY A 133 11.85 5.02 -13.24
CA GLY A 133 11.78 5.40 -14.65
C GLY A 133 10.62 6.32 -14.95
N THR A 134 9.99 6.09 -16.10
CA THR A 134 8.78 6.82 -16.55
C THR A 134 7.66 5.81 -16.79
N GLY A 135 6.42 6.27 -16.68
CA GLY A 135 5.26 5.40 -16.81
C GLY A 135 4.78 5.36 -18.26
N GLY A 136 5.00 4.28 -19.01
CA GLY A 136 4.47 4.14 -20.37
C GLY A 136 4.62 5.43 -21.20
N ASP A 137 3.49 6.01 -21.59
CA ASP A 137 3.41 7.22 -22.43
C ASP A 137 3.44 8.55 -21.63
N ASP A 138 3.50 8.48 -20.30
CA ASP A 138 3.63 9.61 -19.39
C ASP A 138 5.12 9.84 -19.04
N PRO A 139 5.70 11.00 -19.42
CA PRO A 139 7.09 11.31 -19.12
C PRO A 139 7.33 11.62 -17.64
N ALA A 140 6.29 11.70 -16.80
CA ALA A 140 6.46 11.93 -15.38
C ALA A 140 7.29 10.80 -14.73
N PRO A 141 8.22 11.13 -13.82
CA PRO A 141 9.00 10.13 -13.11
C PRO A 141 8.08 9.23 -12.28
N ARG A 142 8.40 7.94 -12.26
CA ARG A 142 7.74 6.91 -11.46
C ARG A 142 8.78 6.16 -10.65
N ARG A 143 8.45 5.91 -9.38
CA ARG A 143 9.18 4.97 -8.52
C ARG A 143 8.18 3.94 -8.01
N LEU A 144 8.48 2.67 -8.21
CA LEU A 144 7.64 1.56 -7.78
C LEU A 144 8.45 0.68 -6.82
N THR A 145 7.86 0.38 -5.67
CA THR A 145 8.37 -0.62 -4.72
C THR A 145 7.27 -1.64 -4.50
N ALA A 146 7.54 -2.90 -4.80
CA ALA A 146 6.58 -3.98 -4.66
C ALA A 146 7.16 -5.16 -3.89
N ARG A 147 6.35 -5.80 -3.05
CA ARG A 147 6.65 -7.09 -2.41
C ARG A 147 5.65 -8.13 -2.91
N ILE A 148 6.19 -9.23 -3.44
CA ILE A 148 5.41 -10.31 -4.04
C ILE A 148 5.65 -11.57 -3.23
N VAL A 149 4.57 -12.17 -2.73
CA VAL A 149 4.61 -13.36 -1.87
C VAL A 149 3.46 -14.28 -2.24
N ALA A 150 3.66 -15.59 -2.10
CA ALA A 150 2.58 -16.55 -2.24
C ALA A 150 2.61 -17.55 -1.07
N ALA A 151 1.44 -17.79 -0.47
CA ALA A 151 1.26 -18.65 0.69
C ALA A 151 -0.10 -19.33 0.62
N GLY A 152 -0.14 -20.63 0.94
CA GLY A 152 -1.32 -21.46 0.75
C GLY A 152 -1.84 -21.35 -0.69
N ARG A 153 -3.11 -20.95 -0.80
CA ARG A 153 -3.82 -20.70 -2.05
C ARG A 153 -3.82 -19.24 -2.50
N HIS A 154 -3.02 -18.37 -1.91
CA HIS A 154 -3.02 -16.96 -2.30
C HIS A 154 -1.66 -16.52 -2.84
N ALA A 155 -1.69 -15.68 -3.87
CA ALA A 155 -0.56 -14.91 -4.33
C ALA A 155 -0.89 -13.42 -4.19
N TYR A 156 0.07 -12.67 -3.66
CA TYR A 156 -0.11 -11.28 -3.28
C TYR A 156 0.93 -10.39 -3.97
N GLN A 157 0.53 -9.16 -4.28
CA GLN A 157 1.45 -8.06 -4.55
C GLN A 157 1.06 -6.86 -3.66
N ALA A 158 1.95 -6.44 -2.77
CA ALA A 158 1.84 -5.16 -2.08
C ALA A 158 2.72 -4.15 -2.82
N VAL A 159 2.13 -3.07 -3.33
CA VAL A 159 2.76 -2.15 -4.27
C VAL A 159 2.59 -0.71 -3.78
N VAL A 160 3.68 0.05 -3.81
CA VAL A 160 3.66 1.50 -3.71
C VAL A 160 4.18 2.06 -5.03
N LEU A 161 3.39 2.93 -5.67
CA LEU A 161 3.74 3.64 -6.90
C LEU A 161 3.70 5.14 -6.66
N GLU A 162 4.87 5.76 -6.63
CA GLU A 162 5.07 7.19 -6.48
C GLU A 162 5.23 7.83 -7.87
N SER A 163 4.60 8.99 -8.07
CA SER A 163 4.50 9.63 -9.39
C SER A 163 4.79 11.13 -9.32
N GLY A 164 5.48 11.67 -10.33
CA GLY A 164 5.81 13.09 -10.38
C GLY A 164 6.73 13.51 -9.23
N GLU A 165 6.36 14.56 -8.51
CA GLU A 165 7.15 15.06 -7.38
C GLU A 165 7.29 14.03 -6.25
N ALA A 166 6.28 13.18 -6.02
CA ALA A 166 6.35 12.12 -5.01
C ALA A 166 7.49 11.13 -5.29
N ALA A 167 7.75 10.81 -6.57
CA ALA A 167 8.84 9.90 -6.95
C ALA A 167 10.24 10.49 -6.66
N ARG A 168 10.34 11.81 -6.52
CA ARG A 168 11.59 12.54 -6.22
C ARG A 168 11.73 12.86 -4.73
N ASP A 169 10.64 12.86 -3.98
CA ASP A 169 10.64 13.20 -2.56
C ASP A 169 11.13 12.01 -1.71
N THR A 170 12.24 12.20 -1.00
CA THR A 170 12.80 11.17 -0.11
C THR A 170 11.98 10.98 1.16
N ARG A 171 11.16 11.97 1.56
CA ARG A 171 10.29 11.86 2.74
C ARG A 171 9.17 10.84 2.56
N GLN A 172 8.88 10.45 1.32
CA GLN A 172 7.88 9.41 1.04
C GLN A 172 8.36 8.01 1.46
N GLN A 173 9.66 7.81 1.65
CA GLN A 173 10.24 6.52 2.02
C GLN A 173 9.64 5.96 3.32
N GLU A 174 9.38 6.82 4.31
CA GLU A 174 8.75 6.41 5.57
C GLU A 174 7.33 5.84 5.34
N GLN A 175 6.58 6.44 4.41
CA GLN A 175 5.22 6.00 4.10
C GLN A 175 5.23 4.69 3.31
N VAL A 176 6.20 4.53 2.40
CA VAL A 176 6.45 3.29 1.65
C VAL A 176 6.77 2.15 2.64
N ASP A 177 7.69 2.39 3.56
CA ASP A 177 8.11 1.39 4.54
C ASP A 177 6.98 1.02 5.50
N GLN A 178 6.19 2.00 5.97
CA GLN A 178 5.03 1.75 6.83
C GLN A 178 3.99 0.85 6.15
N PHE A 179 3.62 1.16 4.90
CA PHE A 179 2.66 0.33 4.15
C PHE A 179 3.20 -1.08 3.92
N LEU A 180 4.44 -1.21 3.45
CA LEU A 180 5.00 -2.51 3.10
C LEU A 180 5.34 -3.37 4.33
N ALA A 181 5.67 -2.76 5.47
CA ALA A 181 5.97 -3.47 6.72
C ALA A 181 4.70 -3.92 7.46
N SER A 182 3.59 -3.18 7.34
CA SER A 182 2.29 -3.55 7.93
C SER A 182 1.56 -4.65 7.15
N PHE A 183 2.02 -4.97 5.93
CA PHE A 183 1.44 -6.05 5.13
C PHE A 183 1.77 -7.43 5.71
N HIS A 184 0.74 -8.15 6.11
CA HIS A 184 0.80 -9.49 6.66
C HIS A 184 -0.21 -10.42 5.98
N PRO A 185 0.22 -11.37 5.15
CA PRO A 185 -0.67 -12.41 4.62
C PRO A 185 -1.04 -13.43 5.70
N TYR A 186 -2.21 -14.04 5.57
CA TYR A 186 -2.69 -15.14 6.43
C TYR A 186 -2.28 -16.50 5.89
#